data_AF-A0A6I8N2P2-F1
#
_entry.id   AF-A0A6I8N2P2-F1
#
_cell.length_a   1.000
_cell.length_b   1.000
_cell.length_c   1.000
_cell.angle_alpha   90.00
_cell.angle_beta   90.00
_cell.angle_gamma   90.00
#
_symmetry.space_group_name_H-M   'P 1'
#
loop_
_entity.id
_entity.type
_entity.pdbx_description
1 polymer ?
#
loop_
_entity_poly.entity_id
_entity_poly.type
_entity_poly.pdbx_seq_one_letter_code
_entity_poly.pdbx_strand_id
1 'polypeptide(L)'
;MASAGLARLNGLFAAYKPPGKHWKYVRDTVELKLLQGLNALKRPAPLQQVRFLLGPKEGGEEKELTLTATSVPILANHPLVRGPSFTGLKIGVGHVLDIQASGVLVLGVGHGNKLLMDLHHAHLTKDYTVRGLLGKATDDFSDLGRLVEKTTYDHVTQEKLDRILAVIQGSHQKALVMHSRLDLKTQEAYELAVKGLIRPMDKAPMLILGVRCLEFSPPEFLLEIQCMNETQQQLRRVVHEIGLELKSTAVCTQVRRTRDGAFTVDDALPRTRWDLRSVQDAIREVKPRLEEELLKTWEVVLDSEQLPSP
;
A
#
# COMPACT_ATOMS: atom_id res chain seq x y z
N MET A 1 4.05 -14.46 -25.05
CA MET A 1 4.08 -13.01 -24.73
C MET A 1 3.05 -12.61 -23.68
N ALA A 2 1.75 -12.91 -23.86
CA ALA A 2 0.72 -12.60 -22.87
C ALA A 2 0.93 -13.29 -21.49
N SER A 3 1.33 -14.56 -21.48
CA SER A 3 1.70 -15.30 -20.25
C SER A 3 2.94 -14.72 -19.56
N ALA A 4 3.95 -14.30 -20.33
CA ALA A 4 5.14 -13.62 -19.81
C ALA A 4 4.82 -12.24 -19.24
N GLY A 5 3.89 -11.50 -19.84
CA GLY A 5 3.39 -10.22 -19.32
C GLY A 5 2.69 -10.36 -17.98
N LEU A 6 1.89 -11.43 -17.81
CA LEU A 6 1.26 -11.76 -16.52
C LEU A 6 2.29 -12.19 -15.47
N ALA A 7 3.28 -13.01 -15.85
CA ALA A 7 4.34 -13.44 -14.94
C ALA A 7 5.16 -12.26 -14.39
N ARG A 8 5.41 -11.25 -15.22
CA ARG A 8 6.12 -10.00 -14.85
C ARG A 8 5.31 -9.08 -13.95
N LEU A 9 4.02 -9.33 -13.76
CA LEU A 9 3.18 -8.59 -12.82
C LEU A 9 3.13 -9.24 -11.43
N ASN A 10 3.74 -10.41 -11.23
CA ASN A 10 3.75 -11.02 -9.90
C ASN A 10 4.70 -10.25 -8.98
N GLY A 11 4.15 -9.54 -8.00
CA GLY A 11 4.94 -8.80 -7.02
C GLY A 11 4.14 -7.72 -6.31
N LEU A 12 4.89 -6.84 -5.63
CA LEU A 12 4.35 -5.70 -4.91
C LEU A 12 4.77 -4.39 -5.58
N PHE A 13 3.88 -3.41 -5.55
CA PHE A 13 4.20 -2.04 -5.95
C PHE A 13 3.38 -1.06 -5.13
N ALA A 14 3.79 0.20 -5.10
CA ALA A 14 3.05 1.28 -4.46
C ALA A 14 2.26 2.09 -5.49
N ALA A 15 1.01 2.41 -5.17
CA ALA A 15 0.19 3.37 -5.87
C ALA A 15 -0.10 4.56 -4.96
N TYR A 16 -0.08 5.78 -5.48
CA TYR A 16 -0.46 6.95 -4.71
C TYR A 16 -1.98 7.08 -4.63
N LYS A 17 -2.54 6.97 -3.43
CA LYS A 17 -3.97 7.19 -3.18
C LYS A 17 -4.22 8.68 -2.91
N PRO A 18 -5.05 9.37 -3.72
CA PRO A 18 -5.46 10.74 -3.43
C PRO A 18 -6.47 10.80 -2.25
N PRO A 19 -6.55 11.95 -1.55
CA PRO A 19 -7.56 12.16 -0.52
C PRO A 19 -8.97 12.16 -1.13
N GLY A 20 -9.98 11.77 -0.35
CA GLY A 20 -11.39 11.72 -0.76
C GLY A 20 -11.77 10.54 -1.67
N LYS A 21 -10.84 9.64 -2.00
CA LYS A 21 -11.12 8.41 -2.76
C LYS A 21 -11.02 7.19 -1.87
N HIS A 22 -11.96 6.26 -1.98
CA HIS A 22 -11.88 4.99 -1.29
C HIS A 22 -10.76 4.11 -1.90
N TRP A 23 -10.05 3.30 -1.10
CA TRP A 23 -8.97 2.43 -1.60
C TRP A 23 -9.42 1.46 -2.70
N LYS A 24 -10.67 0.96 -2.62
CA LYS A 24 -11.28 0.10 -3.67
C LYS A 24 -11.24 0.78 -5.04
N TYR A 25 -11.54 2.08 -5.10
CA TYR A 25 -11.48 2.83 -6.36
C TYR A 25 -10.08 2.80 -6.98
N VAL A 26 -9.03 2.94 -6.15
CA VAL A 26 -7.64 2.85 -6.61
C VAL A 26 -7.34 1.46 -7.14
N ARG A 27 -7.62 0.42 -6.34
CA ARG A 27 -7.42 -0.98 -6.73
C ARG A 27 -8.14 -1.33 -8.04
N ASP A 28 -9.42 -1.00 -8.14
CA ASP A 28 -10.26 -1.36 -9.29
C ASP A 28 -9.84 -0.60 -10.55
N THR A 29 -9.41 0.67 -10.40
CA THR A 29 -8.89 1.45 -11.54
C THR A 29 -7.55 0.88 -12.03
N VAL A 30 -6.67 0.51 -11.10
CA VAL A 30 -5.40 -0.17 -11.43
C VAL A 30 -5.69 -1.49 -12.14
N GLU A 31 -6.56 -2.33 -11.58
CA GLU A 31 -6.94 -3.61 -12.19
C GLU A 31 -7.43 -3.43 -13.63
N LEU A 32 -8.36 -2.49 -13.83
CA LEU A 32 -8.89 -2.16 -15.15
C LEU A 32 -7.77 -1.75 -16.13
N LYS A 33 -6.85 -0.88 -15.70
CA LYS A 33 -5.74 -0.41 -16.54
C LYS A 33 -4.75 -1.52 -16.88
N LEU A 34 -4.45 -2.39 -15.93
CA LEU A 34 -3.60 -3.56 -16.16
C LEU A 34 -4.26 -4.54 -17.14
N LEU A 35 -5.56 -4.82 -16.98
CA LEU A 35 -6.32 -5.66 -17.90
C LEU A 35 -6.35 -5.08 -19.32
N GLN A 36 -6.54 -3.76 -19.45
CA GLN A 36 -6.47 -3.07 -20.74
C GLN A 36 -5.09 -3.24 -21.38
N GLY A 37 -4.01 -3.00 -20.63
CA GLY A 37 -2.64 -3.15 -21.11
C GLY A 37 -2.32 -4.59 -21.52
N LEU A 38 -2.70 -5.58 -20.72
CA LEU A 38 -2.46 -7.00 -21.00
C LEU A 38 -3.20 -7.48 -22.26
N ASN A 39 -4.45 -7.05 -22.42
CA ASN A 39 -5.25 -7.42 -23.59
C ASN A 39 -4.82 -6.71 -24.88
N ALA A 40 -4.14 -5.56 -24.77
CA ALA A 40 -3.57 -4.80 -25.88
C ALA A 40 -2.20 -5.33 -26.35
N LEU A 41 -1.55 -6.23 -25.61
CA LEU A 41 -0.28 -6.84 -26.04
C LEU A 41 -0.45 -7.59 -27.36
N LYS A 42 0.55 -7.45 -28.25
CA LYS A 42 0.55 -8.09 -29.58
C LYS A 42 0.40 -9.61 -29.43
N ARG A 43 -0.65 -10.15 -30.05
CA ARG A 43 -0.97 -11.58 -29.99
C ARG A 43 -0.22 -12.35 -31.08
N PRO A 44 0.10 -13.63 -30.85
CA PRO A 44 0.54 -14.52 -31.93
C PRO A 44 -0.55 -14.62 -32.99
N ALA A 45 -0.16 -14.82 -34.24
CA ALA A 45 -1.10 -15.11 -35.32
C ALA A 45 -1.89 -16.41 -34.98
N PRO A 46 -3.17 -16.50 -35.37
CA PRO A 46 -3.96 -17.70 -35.15
C PRO A 46 -3.29 -18.89 -35.86
N LEU A 47 -3.28 -20.05 -35.18
CA LEU A 47 -2.81 -21.30 -35.76
C LEU A 47 -3.65 -21.64 -36.99
N GLN A 48 -3.01 -22.20 -38.00
CA GLN A 48 -3.68 -22.65 -39.22
C GLN A 48 -4.11 -24.11 -39.05
N GLN A 49 -5.28 -24.46 -39.59
CA GLN A 49 -5.72 -25.85 -39.73
C GLN A 49 -6.11 -26.10 -41.19
N VAL A 50 -5.85 -27.30 -41.66
CA VAL A 50 -6.34 -27.74 -42.98
C VAL A 50 -7.80 -28.15 -42.83
N ARG A 51 -8.68 -27.54 -43.62
CA ARG A 51 -10.07 -27.98 -43.80
C ARG A 51 -10.33 -28.29 -45.25
N PHE A 52 -11.05 -29.38 -45.49
CA PHE A 52 -11.54 -29.70 -46.81
C PHE A 52 -12.85 -28.95 -47.06
N LEU A 53 -12.82 -28.01 -48.00
CA LEU A 53 -13.97 -27.17 -48.34
C LEU A 53 -14.49 -27.57 -49.73
N LEU A 54 -15.81 -27.65 -49.84
CA LEU A 54 -16.46 -27.88 -51.14
C LEU A 54 -16.48 -26.56 -51.91
N GLY A 55 -15.83 -26.55 -53.06
CA GLY A 55 -15.80 -25.41 -53.98
C GLY A 55 -16.39 -25.79 -55.35
N PRO A 56 -16.92 -24.82 -56.11
CA PRO A 56 -17.32 -25.06 -57.49
C PRO A 56 -16.10 -25.41 -58.35
N LYS A 57 -16.25 -26.41 -59.21
CA LYS A 57 -15.21 -26.82 -60.16
C LYS A 57 -15.00 -25.71 -61.20
N GLU A 58 -13.77 -25.20 -61.34
CA GLU A 58 -13.46 -24.20 -62.38
C GLU A 58 -13.67 -24.83 -63.77
N GLY A 59 -14.66 -24.34 -64.51
CA GLY A 59 -14.85 -24.64 -65.94
C GLY A 59 -15.89 -25.71 -66.32
N GLY A 60 -16.81 -26.12 -65.44
CA GLY A 60 -17.88 -27.08 -65.77
C GLY A 60 -19.29 -26.49 -65.69
N GLU A 61 -20.15 -26.76 -66.68
CA GLU A 61 -21.55 -26.30 -66.76
C GLU A 61 -22.51 -27.00 -65.76
N GLU A 62 -22.02 -27.96 -64.98
CA GLU A 62 -22.80 -28.65 -63.93
C GLU A 62 -22.24 -28.36 -62.53
N LYS A 63 -23.13 -28.26 -61.54
CA LYS A 63 -22.83 -27.99 -60.12
C LYS A 63 -22.09 -29.16 -59.44
N GLU A 64 -21.00 -29.66 -60.02
CA GLU A 64 -20.10 -30.60 -59.36
C GLU A 64 -19.25 -29.86 -58.32
N LEU A 65 -19.39 -30.26 -57.05
CA LEU A 65 -18.59 -29.73 -55.95
C LEU A 65 -17.31 -30.54 -55.82
N THR A 66 -16.15 -29.88 -55.95
CA THR A 66 -14.84 -30.48 -55.70
C THR A 66 -14.34 -30.15 -54.30
N LEU A 67 -13.83 -31.17 -53.61
CA LEU A 67 -13.36 -31.08 -52.23
C LEU A 67 -11.90 -30.62 -52.21
N THR A 68 -11.66 -29.37 -51.82
CA THR A 68 -10.33 -28.73 -51.87
C THR A 68 -9.75 -28.57 -50.47
N ALA A 69 -8.54 -29.07 -50.25
CA ALA A 69 -7.81 -28.86 -49.00
C ALA A 69 -7.38 -27.39 -48.89
N THR A 70 -7.98 -26.64 -47.96
CA THR A 70 -7.72 -25.21 -47.74
C THR A 70 -7.18 -24.98 -46.34
N SER A 71 -6.10 -24.21 -46.22
CA SER A 71 -5.60 -23.75 -44.92
C SER A 71 -6.48 -22.61 -44.41
N VAL A 72 -7.11 -22.79 -43.26
CA VAL A 72 -7.97 -21.78 -42.61
C VAL A 72 -7.49 -21.48 -41.19
N PRO A 73 -7.59 -20.23 -40.71
CA PRO A 73 -7.20 -19.90 -39.35
C PRO A 73 -8.14 -20.53 -38.31
N ILE A 74 -7.59 -21.05 -37.22
CA ILE A 74 -8.34 -21.49 -36.04
C ILE A 74 -8.74 -20.24 -35.25
N LEU A 75 -10.02 -19.86 -35.36
CA LEU A 75 -10.57 -18.69 -34.69
C LEU A 75 -11.18 -18.96 -33.30
N ALA A 76 -11.11 -20.20 -32.79
CA ALA A 76 -11.73 -20.58 -31.51
C ALA A 76 -11.22 -19.73 -30.31
N ASN A 77 -9.97 -19.28 -30.37
CA ASN A 77 -9.36 -18.40 -29.36
C ASN A 77 -9.30 -16.93 -29.79
N HIS A 78 -9.95 -16.57 -30.90
CA HIS A 78 -9.96 -15.20 -31.41
C HIS A 78 -10.79 -14.30 -30.47
N PRO A 79 -10.32 -13.07 -30.17
CA PRO A 79 -11.03 -12.18 -29.23
C PRO A 79 -12.46 -11.81 -29.64
N LEU A 80 -12.76 -11.75 -30.94
CA LEU A 80 -14.14 -11.52 -31.40
C LEU A 80 -15.09 -12.70 -31.11
N VAL A 81 -14.54 -13.89 -30.88
CA VAL A 81 -15.32 -15.11 -30.57
C VAL A 81 -15.37 -15.33 -29.05
N ARG A 82 -14.22 -15.29 -28.38
CA ARG A 82 -14.09 -15.65 -26.97
C ARG A 82 -14.11 -14.45 -26.01
N GLY A 83 -13.97 -13.23 -26.53
CA GLY A 83 -13.81 -12.02 -25.73
C GLY A 83 -12.35 -11.75 -25.31
N PRO A 84 -12.13 -10.83 -24.35
CA PRO A 84 -10.79 -10.51 -23.86
C PRO A 84 -10.13 -11.74 -23.20
N SER A 85 -8.80 -11.87 -23.38
CA SER A 85 -8.05 -13.01 -22.86
C SER A 85 -7.88 -12.94 -21.34
N PHE A 86 -7.84 -11.73 -20.80
CA PHE A 86 -7.78 -11.48 -19.36
C PHE A 86 -9.03 -10.73 -18.93
N THR A 87 -9.77 -11.30 -17.99
CA THR A 87 -11.03 -10.76 -17.46
C THR A 87 -10.94 -10.32 -16.00
N GLY A 88 -9.92 -10.76 -15.27
CA GLY A 88 -9.69 -10.38 -13.87
C GLY A 88 -8.25 -10.64 -13.45
N LEU A 89 -7.79 -9.91 -12.44
CA LEU A 89 -6.48 -10.08 -11.81
C LEU A 89 -6.65 -10.21 -10.30
N LYS A 90 -5.83 -11.05 -9.68
CA LYS A 90 -5.81 -11.18 -8.22
C LYS A 90 -5.00 -10.03 -7.64
N ILE A 91 -5.65 -8.89 -7.36
CA ILE A 91 -5.03 -7.73 -6.74
C ILE A 91 -5.40 -7.64 -5.25
N GLY A 92 -4.39 -7.81 -4.39
CA GLY A 92 -4.48 -7.59 -2.95
C GLY A 92 -4.11 -6.16 -2.59
N VAL A 93 -4.58 -5.74 -1.42
CA VAL A 93 -4.33 -4.39 -0.87
C VAL A 93 -3.69 -4.56 0.50
N GLY A 94 -2.62 -3.82 0.73
CA GLY A 94 -1.88 -3.79 1.98
C GLY A 94 -2.65 -3.10 3.09
N HIS A 95 -1.91 -2.42 3.96
CA HIS A 95 -2.49 -1.58 4.99
C HIS A 95 -3.40 -0.52 4.38
N VAL A 96 -4.70 -0.64 4.66
CA VAL A 96 -5.75 0.16 4.07
C VAL A 96 -5.67 1.60 4.57
N LEU A 97 -5.79 2.55 3.63
CA LEU A 97 -6.00 3.97 3.93
C LEU A 97 -7.49 4.30 3.89
N ASP A 98 -7.96 5.06 4.87
CA ASP A 98 -9.34 5.55 4.90
C ASP A 98 -9.59 6.57 3.77
N ILE A 99 -10.85 7.02 3.64
CA ILE A 99 -11.25 7.87 2.50
C ILE A 99 -10.51 9.22 2.53
N GLN A 100 -10.39 9.85 3.69
CA GLN A 100 -9.79 11.18 3.84
C GLN A 100 -8.26 11.15 3.76
N ALA A 101 -7.61 10.06 4.18
CA ALA A 101 -6.17 9.92 4.13
C ALA A 101 -5.65 9.81 2.69
N SER A 102 -4.40 10.18 2.50
CA SER A 102 -3.72 10.11 1.20
C SER A 102 -2.35 9.45 1.34
N GLY A 103 -1.69 9.18 0.22
CA GLY A 103 -0.31 8.73 0.23
C GLY A 103 -0.09 7.32 -0.32
N VAL A 104 0.97 6.68 0.14
CA VAL A 104 1.43 5.37 -0.34
C VAL A 104 0.37 4.30 -0.07
N LEU A 105 -0.10 3.58 -1.09
CA LEU A 105 -0.95 2.40 -0.94
C LEU A 105 -0.26 1.21 -1.62
N VAL A 106 0.19 0.25 -0.82
CA VAL A 106 0.85 -0.96 -1.34
C VAL A 106 -0.19 -1.92 -1.90
N LEU A 107 0.03 -2.35 -3.15
CA LEU A 107 -0.80 -3.30 -3.87
C LEU A 107 0.02 -4.52 -4.24
N GLY A 108 -0.58 -5.70 -4.09
CA GLY A 108 0.00 -6.96 -4.50
C GLY A 108 -0.73 -7.52 -5.71
N VAL A 109 -0.01 -8.10 -6.65
CA VAL A 109 -0.61 -8.75 -7.83
C VAL A 109 -0.15 -10.20 -7.90
N GLY A 110 -1.10 -11.11 -8.07
CA GLY A 110 -0.84 -12.54 -8.20
C GLY A 110 -0.12 -13.10 -6.96
N HIS A 111 1.11 -13.59 -7.14
CA HIS A 111 1.93 -14.11 -6.03
C HIS A 111 2.34 -13.04 -5.02
N GLY A 112 2.33 -11.76 -5.41
CA GLY A 112 2.60 -10.65 -4.50
C GLY A 112 1.63 -10.58 -3.32
N ASN A 113 0.43 -11.15 -3.44
CA ASN A 113 -0.53 -11.18 -2.32
C ASN A 113 -0.02 -11.98 -1.12
N LYS A 114 0.85 -12.98 -1.33
CA LYS A 114 1.48 -13.72 -0.24
C LYS A 114 2.51 -12.83 0.48
N LEU A 115 3.40 -12.19 -0.29
CA LEU A 115 4.39 -11.24 0.23
C LEU A 115 3.72 -10.09 1.00
N LEU A 116 2.55 -9.65 0.56
CA LEU A 116 1.77 -8.61 1.22
C LEU A 116 1.31 -9.04 2.63
N MET A 117 0.91 -10.31 2.80
CA MET A 117 0.60 -10.87 4.11
C MET A 117 1.87 -10.97 4.98
N ASP A 118 2.99 -11.41 4.41
CA ASP A 118 4.26 -11.48 5.12
C ASP A 118 4.69 -10.09 5.65
N LEU A 119 4.55 -9.03 4.83
CA LEU A 119 4.79 -7.65 5.26
C LEU A 119 3.83 -7.14 6.34
N HIS A 120 2.59 -7.61 6.34
CA HIS A 120 1.63 -7.26 7.38
C HIS A 120 2.03 -7.88 8.72
N HIS A 121 2.48 -9.13 8.72
CA HIS A 121 2.98 -9.83 9.91
C HIS A 121 4.34 -9.31 10.39
N ALA A 122 5.13 -8.70 9.51
CA ALA A 122 6.41 -8.09 9.85
C ALA A 122 6.32 -6.84 10.76
N HIS A 123 5.11 -6.31 11.00
CA HIS A 123 4.88 -5.11 11.81
C HIS A 123 5.82 -3.93 11.45
N LEU A 124 6.05 -3.72 10.15
CA LEU A 124 6.94 -2.67 9.66
C LEU A 124 6.45 -1.27 10.03
N THR A 125 7.42 -0.38 10.21
CA THR A 125 7.16 1.03 10.48
C THR A 125 6.51 1.73 9.31
N LYS A 126 5.62 2.66 9.64
CA LYS A 126 4.94 3.52 8.67
C LYS A 126 5.14 4.96 9.09
N ASP A 127 5.34 5.81 8.09
CA ASP A 127 5.56 7.23 8.32
C ASP A 127 4.37 8.01 7.77
N TYR A 128 3.96 8.99 8.54
CA TYR A 128 2.84 9.86 8.23
C TYR A 128 3.23 11.31 8.40
N THR A 129 2.80 12.12 7.44
CA THR A 129 2.68 13.56 7.63
C THR A 129 1.24 13.86 8.03
N VAL A 130 1.06 14.47 9.20
CA VAL A 130 -0.25 14.79 9.78
C VAL A 130 -0.36 16.29 9.99
N ARG A 131 -1.38 16.91 9.40
CA ARG A 131 -1.67 18.35 9.59
C ARG A 131 -2.75 18.53 10.63
N GLY A 132 -2.47 19.35 11.63
CA GLY A 132 -3.38 19.74 12.68
C GLY A 132 -3.80 21.20 12.57
N LEU A 133 -4.99 21.50 13.08
CA LEU A 133 -5.54 22.85 13.20
C LEU A 133 -5.94 23.09 14.66
N LEU A 134 -5.33 24.09 15.28
CA LEU A 134 -5.60 24.52 16.66
C LEU A 134 -6.89 25.35 16.76
N GLY A 135 -7.47 25.38 17.96
CA GLY A 135 -8.66 26.17 18.30
C GLY A 135 -10.00 25.57 17.85
N LYS A 136 -10.00 24.34 17.34
CA LYS A 136 -11.20 23.62 16.90
C LYS A 136 -11.19 22.20 17.46
N ALA A 137 -12.34 21.71 17.92
CA ALA A 137 -12.59 20.30 18.23
C ALA A 137 -13.85 19.81 17.52
N THR A 138 -13.80 18.57 17.04
CA THR A 138 -14.92 17.88 16.40
C THR A 138 -15.13 16.50 17.03
N ASP A 139 -16.28 15.89 16.78
CA ASP A 139 -16.69 14.59 17.31
C ASP A 139 -15.85 13.41 16.79
N ASP A 140 -15.41 13.48 15.54
CA ASP A 140 -14.62 12.44 14.87
C ASP A 140 -13.10 12.77 14.78
N PHE A 141 -12.67 13.85 15.44
CA PHE A 141 -11.32 14.41 15.40
C PHE A 141 -10.83 14.82 14.00
N SER A 142 -11.73 14.86 13.01
CA SER A 142 -11.46 15.32 11.65
C SER A 142 -12.04 16.71 11.43
N ASP A 143 -11.45 17.48 10.52
CA ASP A 143 -11.95 18.83 10.22
C ASP A 143 -13.38 18.86 9.65
N LEU A 144 -13.83 17.75 9.05
CA LEU A 144 -15.15 17.57 8.45
C LEU A 144 -16.24 17.14 9.46
N GLY A 145 -15.85 16.77 10.68
CA GLY A 145 -16.78 16.36 11.74
C GLY A 145 -17.66 17.49 12.24
N ARG A 146 -18.62 17.13 13.09
CA ARG A 146 -19.48 18.11 13.75
C ARG A 146 -18.65 18.87 14.77
N LEU A 147 -18.69 20.21 14.70
CA LEU A 147 -18.03 21.07 15.68
C LEU A 147 -18.58 20.80 17.09
N VAL A 148 -17.66 20.50 18.01
CA VAL A 148 -17.94 20.29 19.44
C VAL A 148 -17.55 21.52 20.24
N GLU A 149 -16.35 22.05 20.00
CA GLU A 149 -15.80 23.16 20.79
C GLU A 149 -14.86 24.04 19.94
N LYS A 150 -14.77 25.32 20.30
CA LYS A 150 -13.76 26.26 19.83
C LYS A 150 -13.02 26.86 21.01
N THR A 151 -11.70 26.95 20.90
CA THR A 151 -10.82 27.49 21.95
C THR A 151 -9.83 28.49 21.36
N THR A 152 -9.23 29.31 22.21
CA THR A 152 -8.12 30.18 21.83
C THR A 152 -6.81 29.38 21.75
N TYR A 153 -5.87 29.86 20.94
CA TYR A 153 -4.58 29.21 20.72
C TYR A 153 -3.39 30.19 20.76
N ASP A 154 -3.62 31.47 21.11
CA ASP A 154 -2.59 32.52 21.13
C ASP A 154 -1.44 32.20 22.11
N HIS A 155 -1.72 31.41 23.15
CA HIS A 155 -0.73 30.97 24.14
C HIS A 155 0.12 29.79 23.67
N VAL A 156 -0.18 29.17 22.53
CA VAL A 156 0.49 27.99 22.01
C VAL A 156 1.75 28.42 21.26
N THR A 157 2.91 27.94 21.71
CA THR A 157 4.21 28.20 21.08
C THR A 157 4.82 26.89 20.60
N GLN A 158 5.72 26.97 19.61
CA GLN A 158 6.43 25.81 19.08
C GLN A 158 7.17 25.05 20.20
N GLU A 159 7.80 25.76 21.13
CA GLU A 159 8.50 25.16 22.28
C GLU A 159 7.58 24.32 23.17
N LYS A 160 6.33 24.75 23.38
CA LYS A 160 5.35 23.99 24.15
C LYS A 160 4.92 22.73 23.40
N LEU A 161 4.72 22.84 22.09
CA LEU A 161 4.40 21.71 21.23
C LEU A 161 5.53 20.67 21.30
N ASP A 162 6.78 21.09 21.06
CA ASP A 162 7.94 20.18 21.07
C ASP A 162 8.13 19.46 22.40
N ARG A 163 7.87 20.14 23.54
CA ARG A 163 7.89 19.50 24.87
C ARG A 163 6.84 18.39 24.99
N ILE A 164 5.62 18.61 24.50
CA ILE A 164 4.56 17.60 24.54
C ILE A 164 4.88 16.44 23.60
N LEU A 165 5.40 16.72 22.40
CA LEU A 165 5.83 15.70 21.46
C LEU A 165 6.90 14.78 22.08
N ALA A 166 7.87 15.35 22.80
CA ALA A 166 8.89 14.58 23.51
C ALA A 166 8.30 13.68 24.62
N VAL A 167 7.30 14.16 25.36
CA VAL A 167 6.59 13.35 26.38
C VAL A 167 5.83 12.20 25.75
N ILE A 168 5.10 12.45 24.65
CA ILE A 168 4.37 11.42 23.89
C ILE A 168 5.36 10.37 23.39
N GLN A 169 6.46 10.79 22.77
CA GLN A 169 7.49 9.88 22.27
C GLN A 169 8.07 8.99 23.39
N GLY A 170 8.43 9.58 24.54
CA GLY A 170 8.95 8.82 25.69
C GLY A 170 7.93 7.82 26.26
N SER A 171 6.65 8.19 26.31
CA SER A 171 5.57 7.29 26.73
C SER A 171 5.42 6.09 25.80
N HIS A 172 5.40 6.31 24.48
CA HIS A 172 5.30 5.23 23.50
C HIS A 172 6.56 4.36 23.40
N GLN A 173 7.76 4.91 23.64
CA GLN A 173 8.99 4.12 23.73
C GLN A 173 8.93 3.14 24.90
N LYS A 174 8.42 3.59 26.07
CA LYS A 174 8.20 2.72 27.22
C LYS A 174 7.15 1.64 26.92
N ALA A 175 6.08 2.00 26.22
CA ALA A 175 5.05 1.04 25.79
C ALA A 175 5.60 0.00 24.81
N LEU A 176 6.45 0.41 23.85
CA LEU A 176 7.12 -0.50 22.90
C LEU A 176 7.93 -1.57 23.64
N VAL A 177 8.76 -1.17 24.60
CA VAL A 177 9.52 -2.10 25.43
C VAL A 177 8.59 -3.09 26.13
N MET A 178 7.53 -2.61 26.79
CA MET A 178 6.60 -3.50 27.49
C MET A 178 5.88 -4.48 26.55
N HIS A 179 5.50 -4.04 25.36
CA HIS A 179 4.77 -4.87 24.39
C HIS A 179 5.69 -5.81 23.57
N SER A 180 7.00 -5.57 23.58
CA SER A 180 7.99 -6.45 22.94
C SER A 180 8.33 -7.69 23.76
N ARG A 181 7.92 -7.76 25.04
CA ARG A 181 8.31 -8.84 26.00
C ARG A 181 9.83 -9.07 26.12
N LEU A 182 10.64 -8.12 25.66
CA LEU A 182 12.09 -8.20 25.80
C LEU A 182 12.48 -7.93 27.26
N ASP A 183 13.30 -8.79 27.82
CA ASP A 183 14.01 -8.47 29.06
C ASP A 183 15.14 -7.51 28.73
N LEU A 184 14.96 -6.22 29.03
CA LEU A 184 15.96 -5.17 28.79
C LEU A 184 17.32 -5.44 29.46
N LYS A 185 17.41 -6.40 30.38
CA LYS A 185 18.65 -6.78 31.04
C LYS A 185 19.52 -7.71 30.19
N THR A 186 19.02 -8.22 29.07
CA THR A 186 19.78 -9.12 28.20
C THR A 186 20.60 -8.34 27.17
N GLN A 187 21.73 -8.95 26.79
CA GLN A 187 22.60 -8.42 25.72
C GLN A 187 21.85 -8.36 24.37
N GLU A 188 20.98 -9.32 24.10
CA GLU A 188 20.15 -9.38 22.90
C GLU A 188 19.19 -8.18 22.81
N ALA A 189 18.55 -7.80 23.92
CA ALA A 189 17.67 -6.63 23.95
C ALA A 189 18.45 -5.34 23.65
N TYR A 190 19.69 -5.24 24.14
CA TYR A 190 20.58 -4.13 23.81
C TYR A 190 20.95 -4.12 22.32
N GLU A 191 21.30 -5.27 21.74
CA GLU A 191 21.63 -5.38 20.33
C GLU A 191 20.45 -5.03 19.41
N LEU A 192 19.24 -5.50 19.75
CA LEU A 192 18.01 -5.16 19.03
C LEU A 192 17.67 -3.67 19.16
N ALA A 193 17.90 -3.05 20.32
CA ALA A 193 17.70 -1.63 20.54
C ALA A 193 18.65 -0.79 19.68
N VAL A 194 19.95 -1.15 19.65
CA VAL A 194 20.97 -0.47 18.83
C VAL A 194 20.67 -0.61 17.34
N LYS A 195 20.18 -1.78 16.91
CA LYS A 195 19.77 -2.03 15.51
C LYS A 195 18.42 -1.40 15.14
N GLY A 196 17.63 -0.89 16.09
CA GLY A 196 16.29 -0.35 15.85
C GLY A 196 15.26 -1.44 15.47
N LEU A 197 15.53 -2.69 15.84
CA LEU A 197 14.75 -3.87 15.46
C LEU A 197 13.75 -4.32 16.54
N ILE A 198 13.54 -3.52 17.59
CA ILE A 198 12.50 -3.82 18.57
C ILE A 198 11.15 -3.79 17.85
N ARG A 199 10.42 -4.91 17.93
CA ARG A 199 9.09 -5.07 17.37
C ARG A 199 8.10 -5.45 18.46
N PRO A 200 6.88 -4.91 18.43
CA PRO A 200 5.81 -5.40 19.29
C PRO A 200 5.36 -6.80 18.86
N MET A 201 4.85 -7.58 19.82
CA MET A 201 4.10 -8.80 19.50
C MET A 201 2.72 -8.48 18.89
N ASP A 202 2.11 -9.46 18.22
CA ASP A 202 0.90 -9.35 17.37
C ASP A 202 -0.32 -8.58 17.94
N LYS A 203 -0.41 -8.39 19.26
CA LYS A 203 -1.54 -7.70 19.93
C LYS A 203 -1.14 -6.38 20.62
N ALA A 204 -0.18 -5.64 20.06
CA ALA A 204 0.18 -4.34 20.60
C ALA A 204 -0.76 -3.21 20.13
N PRO A 205 -0.98 -2.18 20.96
CA PRO A 205 -1.65 -0.95 20.54
C PRO A 205 -0.79 -0.19 19.51
N MET A 206 -1.31 0.93 19.01
CA MET A 206 -0.52 1.86 18.20
C MET A 206 0.71 2.34 18.99
N LEU A 207 1.88 2.26 18.37
CA LEU A 207 3.13 2.70 18.95
C LEU A 207 3.75 3.79 18.08
N ILE A 208 4.05 4.94 18.68
CA ILE A 208 4.77 6.04 18.03
C ILE A 208 6.26 5.89 18.38
N LEU A 209 7.09 5.67 17.36
CA LEU A 209 8.54 5.53 17.52
C LEU A 209 9.25 6.88 17.50
N GLY A 210 8.74 7.77 16.66
CA GLY A 210 9.26 9.12 16.50
C GLY A 210 8.13 10.07 16.13
N VAL A 211 8.15 11.26 16.71
CA VAL A 211 7.27 12.35 16.31
C VAL A 211 8.05 13.67 16.35
N ARG A 212 7.89 14.49 15.32
CA ARG A 212 8.49 15.83 15.27
C ARG A 212 7.58 16.82 14.56
N CYS A 213 7.71 18.09 14.93
CA CYS A 213 7.07 19.17 14.20
C CYS A 213 7.93 19.57 12.99
N LEU A 214 7.34 19.59 11.80
CA LEU A 214 7.97 20.03 10.57
C LEU A 214 7.72 21.53 10.30
N GLU A 215 6.47 21.96 10.50
CA GLU A 215 6.03 23.32 10.28
C GLU A 215 5.11 23.73 11.41
N PHE A 216 5.31 24.93 11.95
CA PHE A 216 4.46 25.51 12.97
C PHE A 216 4.08 26.93 12.58
N SER A 217 2.86 27.10 12.08
CA SER A 217 2.31 28.37 11.63
C SER A 217 0.87 28.48 12.13
N PRO A 218 0.67 28.82 13.43
CA PRO A 218 -0.64 28.83 14.06
C PRO A 218 -1.70 29.58 13.25
N PRO A 219 -2.93 29.05 13.14
CA PRO A 219 -3.44 27.88 13.88
C PRO A 219 -3.00 26.52 13.34
N GLU A 220 -2.26 26.46 12.22
CA GLU A 220 -1.85 25.19 11.61
C GLU A 220 -0.49 24.70 12.10
N PHE A 221 -0.35 23.39 12.17
CA PHE A 221 0.94 22.74 12.38
C PHE A 221 1.02 21.42 11.61
N LEU A 222 2.25 21.03 11.26
CA LEU A 222 2.55 19.83 10.51
C LEU A 222 3.46 18.93 11.35
N LEU A 223 3.03 17.68 11.55
CA LEU A 223 3.80 16.66 12.25
C LEU A 223 4.27 15.60 11.28
N GLU A 224 5.47 15.09 11.52
CA GLU A 224 5.92 13.80 11.01
C GLU A 224 5.84 12.78 12.14
N ILE A 225 5.11 11.69 11.92
CA ILE A 225 4.88 10.63 12.89
C ILE A 225 5.34 9.31 12.26
N GLN A 226 6.31 8.66 12.88
CA GLN A 226 6.70 7.29 12.60
C GLN A 226 6.04 6.37 13.61
N CYS A 227 5.24 5.43 13.14
CA CYS A 227 4.46 4.55 14.00
C CYS A 227 4.36 3.11 13.48
N MET A 228 3.83 2.24 14.34
CA MET A 228 3.49 0.85 14.07
C MET A 228 2.07 0.58 14.56
N ASN A 229 1.40 -0.41 13.95
CA ASN A 229 0.07 -0.88 14.32
C ASN A 229 -0.98 0.23 14.48
N GLU A 230 -0.84 1.27 13.66
CA GLU A 230 -1.71 2.44 13.70
C GLU A 230 -2.96 2.27 12.85
N THR A 231 -3.95 3.09 13.17
CA THR A 231 -5.09 3.40 12.31
C THR A 231 -5.14 4.89 12.07
N GLN A 232 -5.76 5.32 10.97
CA GLN A 232 -5.85 6.74 10.65
C GLN A 232 -6.68 7.50 11.70
N GLN A 233 -7.69 6.85 12.29
CA GLN A 233 -8.47 7.43 13.38
C GLN A 233 -7.63 7.66 14.64
N GLN A 234 -6.72 6.73 14.98
CA GLN A 234 -5.81 6.93 16.11
C GLN A 234 -4.83 8.07 15.87
N LEU A 235 -4.31 8.23 14.64
CA LEU A 235 -3.48 9.39 14.29
C LEU A 235 -4.25 10.72 14.46
N ARG A 236 -5.53 10.77 14.06
CA ARG A 236 -6.38 11.96 14.31
C ARG A 236 -6.58 12.22 15.80
N ARG A 237 -6.80 11.17 16.58
CA ARG A 237 -6.95 11.27 18.03
C ARG A 237 -5.68 11.80 18.71
N VAL A 238 -4.49 11.40 18.25
CA VAL A 238 -3.22 11.94 18.77
C VAL A 238 -3.14 13.46 18.58
N VAL A 239 -3.55 13.97 17.41
CA VAL A 239 -3.62 15.42 17.16
C VAL A 239 -4.54 16.11 18.17
N HIS A 240 -5.70 15.50 18.44
CA HIS A 240 -6.64 16.02 19.43
C HIS A 240 -6.05 16.02 20.85
N GLU A 241 -5.42 14.92 21.27
CA GLU A 241 -4.75 14.80 22.58
C GLU A 241 -3.62 15.83 22.74
N ILE A 242 -2.83 16.09 21.69
CA ILE A 242 -1.82 17.17 21.67
C ILE A 242 -2.47 18.54 21.90
N GLY A 243 -3.62 18.80 21.28
CA GLY A 243 -4.39 20.02 21.50
C GLY A 243 -4.77 20.21 22.96
N LEU A 244 -5.29 19.15 23.59
CA LEU A 244 -5.69 19.16 25.01
C LEU A 244 -4.51 19.42 25.95
N GLU A 245 -3.36 18.76 25.72
CA GLU A 245 -2.14 18.97 26.50
C GLU A 245 -1.60 20.41 26.36
N LEU A 246 -1.81 21.04 25.20
CA LEU A 246 -1.51 22.45 24.97
C LEU A 246 -2.50 23.42 25.64
N LYS A 247 -3.48 22.91 26.40
CA LYS A 247 -4.60 23.67 26.97
C LYS A 247 -5.39 24.42 25.89
N SER A 248 -5.57 23.78 24.74
CA SER A 248 -6.37 24.25 23.62
C SER A 248 -7.14 23.06 23.06
N THR A 249 -7.66 23.17 21.85
CA THR A 249 -8.23 22.05 21.10
C THR A 249 -7.58 21.96 19.74
N ALA A 250 -7.51 20.76 19.18
CA ALA A 250 -7.03 20.56 17.82
C ALA A 250 -7.87 19.52 17.08
N VAL A 251 -7.96 19.69 15.77
CA VAL A 251 -8.48 18.69 14.83
C VAL A 251 -7.44 18.34 13.79
N CYS A 252 -7.53 17.12 13.26
CA CYS A 252 -6.71 16.69 12.15
C CYS A 252 -7.36 17.07 10.83
N THR A 253 -6.68 17.89 10.02
CA THR A 253 -7.15 18.31 8.70
C THR A 253 -6.68 17.37 7.60
N GLN A 254 -5.49 16.79 7.75
CA GLN A 254 -4.90 15.92 6.75
C GLN A 254 -4.06 14.80 7.36
N VAL A 255 -4.23 13.58 6.87
CA VAL A 255 -3.34 12.45 7.13
C VAL A 255 -2.77 11.98 5.80
N ARG A 256 -1.44 11.99 5.66
CA ARG A 256 -0.75 11.51 4.46
C ARG A 256 0.30 10.47 4.85
N ARG A 257 0.13 9.23 4.40
CA ARG A 257 1.17 8.20 4.55
C ARG A 257 2.31 8.46 3.57
N THR A 258 3.49 8.75 4.11
CA THR A 258 4.70 9.00 3.32
C THR A 258 5.53 7.74 3.12
N ARG A 259 5.46 6.78 4.05
CA ARG A 259 6.17 5.49 3.94
C ARG A 259 5.32 4.34 4.50
N ASP A 260 5.39 3.19 3.84
CA ASP A 260 4.86 1.92 4.32
C ASP A 260 5.95 0.85 4.17
N GLY A 261 6.72 0.61 5.24
CA GLY A 261 7.89 -0.26 5.21
C GLY A 261 8.91 0.17 4.14
N ALA A 262 9.21 -0.72 3.20
CA ALA A 262 10.14 -0.48 2.10
C ALA A 262 9.62 0.49 1.01
N PHE A 263 8.33 0.87 1.05
CA PHE A 263 7.70 1.72 0.03
C PHE A 263 7.61 3.17 0.51
N THR A 264 8.15 4.10 -0.27
CA THR A 264 8.06 5.55 -0.01
C THR A 264 7.09 6.24 -0.96
N VAL A 265 6.81 7.55 -0.74
CA VAL A 265 6.02 8.37 -1.66
C VAL A 265 6.61 8.36 -3.08
N ASP A 266 7.93 8.37 -3.20
CA ASP A 266 8.60 8.46 -4.50
C ASP A 266 8.43 7.17 -5.32
N ASP A 267 8.29 6.04 -4.63
CA ASP A 267 7.95 4.74 -5.23
C ASP A 267 6.47 4.66 -5.64
N ALA A 268 5.61 5.53 -5.08
CA ALA A 268 4.17 5.45 -5.28
C ALA A 268 3.77 6.01 -6.65
N LEU A 269 3.27 5.13 -7.51
CA LEU A 269 2.85 5.51 -8.86
C LEU A 269 1.66 6.47 -8.81
N PRO A 270 1.76 7.69 -9.39
CA PRO A 270 0.63 8.58 -9.55
C PRO A 270 -0.38 7.99 -10.53
N ARG A 271 -1.62 8.48 -10.47
CA ARG A 271 -2.74 7.98 -11.29
C ARG A 271 -2.45 7.89 -12.79
N THR A 272 -1.63 8.79 -13.33
CA THR A 272 -1.25 8.82 -14.74
C THR A 272 -0.36 7.65 -15.15
N ARG A 273 0.34 7.03 -14.20
CA ARG A 273 1.29 5.92 -14.40
C ARG A 273 0.77 4.57 -13.89
N TRP A 274 -0.53 4.37 -13.79
CA TRP A 274 -1.12 3.06 -13.44
C TRP A 274 -1.22 2.10 -14.64
N ASP A 275 -0.36 2.27 -15.64
CA ASP A 275 -0.31 1.42 -16.82
C ASP A 275 0.56 0.17 -16.60
N LEU A 276 0.39 -0.80 -17.50
CA LEU A 276 1.07 -2.10 -17.42
C LEU A 276 2.60 -1.98 -17.31
N ARG A 277 3.21 -1.08 -18.09
CA ARG A 277 4.67 -0.98 -18.15
C ARG A 277 5.22 -0.37 -16.88
N SER A 278 4.65 0.75 -16.46
CA SER A 278 5.04 1.45 -15.23
C SER A 278 4.93 0.55 -13.99
N VAL A 279 3.87 -0.27 -13.90
CA VAL A 279 3.71 -1.23 -12.79
C VAL A 279 4.76 -2.34 -12.85
N GLN A 280 5.04 -2.90 -14.03
CA GLN A 280 6.09 -3.93 -14.18
C GLN A 280 7.48 -3.39 -13.81
N ASP A 281 7.79 -2.15 -14.19
CA ASP A 281 9.05 -1.50 -13.88
C ASP A 281 9.15 -1.23 -12.36
N ALA A 282 8.10 -0.70 -11.72
CA ALA A 282 8.04 -0.47 -10.28
C ALA A 282 8.21 -1.77 -9.45
N ILE A 283 7.55 -2.86 -9.85
CA ILE A 283 7.72 -4.16 -9.20
C ILE A 283 9.18 -4.61 -9.25
N ARG A 284 9.83 -4.47 -10.41
CA ARG A 284 11.23 -4.87 -10.59
C ARG A 284 12.19 -4.03 -9.75
N GLU A 285 11.95 -2.73 -9.65
CA GLU A 285 12.79 -1.79 -8.91
C GLU A 285 12.71 -1.98 -7.39
N VAL A 286 11.54 -2.31 -6.85
CA VAL A 286 11.36 -2.49 -5.40
C VAL A 286 11.81 -3.88 -4.93
N LYS A 287 11.77 -4.90 -5.79
CA LYS A 287 12.09 -6.28 -5.44
C LYS A 287 13.35 -6.47 -4.57
N PRO A 288 14.54 -5.92 -4.89
CA PRO A 288 15.74 -6.14 -4.07
C PRO A 288 15.60 -5.52 -2.66
N ARG A 289 15.01 -4.33 -2.55
CA ARG A 289 14.76 -3.67 -1.25
C ARG A 289 13.79 -4.47 -0.39
N LEU A 290 12.77 -5.05 -1.01
CA LEU A 290 11.79 -5.88 -0.33
C LEU A 290 12.41 -7.18 0.22
N GLU A 291 13.27 -7.83 -0.57
CA GLU A 291 13.98 -9.04 -0.15
C GLU A 291 14.92 -8.75 1.04
N GLU A 292 15.63 -7.62 1.01
CA GLU A 292 16.48 -7.19 2.12
C GLU A 292 15.68 -6.91 3.40
N GLU A 293 14.55 -6.22 3.30
CA GLU A 293 13.69 -5.89 4.44
C GLU A 293 13.03 -7.15 5.06
N LEU A 294 12.61 -8.11 4.23
CA LEU A 294 12.06 -9.38 4.68
C LEU A 294 13.14 -10.26 5.32
N LEU A 295 14.36 -10.30 4.77
CA LEU A 295 15.47 -11.06 5.36
C LEU A 295 15.80 -10.56 6.77
N LYS A 296 15.94 -9.23 6.93
CA LYS A 296 16.15 -8.58 8.23
C LYS A 296 15.04 -8.92 9.23
N THR A 297 13.81 -9.06 8.73
CA THR A 297 12.67 -9.38 9.60
C THR A 297 12.66 -10.87 9.99
N TRP A 298 12.97 -11.77 9.06
CA TRP A 298 12.96 -13.22 9.33
C TRP A 298 14.12 -13.67 10.22
N GLU A 299 15.30 -13.04 10.12
CA GLU A 299 16.40 -13.27 11.06
C GLU A 299 15.96 -12.97 12.50
N VAL A 300 15.22 -11.87 12.72
CA VAL A 300 14.69 -11.51 14.05
C VAL A 300 13.64 -12.50 14.55
N VAL A 301 12.77 -13.00 13.67
CA VAL A 301 11.73 -13.98 14.05
C VAL A 301 12.37 -15.31 14.44
N LEU A 302 13.34 -15.80 13.69
CA LEU A 302 14.04 -17.07 13.96
C LEU A 302 14.83 -17.02 15.28
N ASP A 303 15.43 -15.89 15.62
CA ASP A 303 16.09 -15.70 16.92
C ASP A 303 15.07 -15.63 18.08
N SER A 304 13.87 -15.09 17.84
CA SER A 304 12.81 -15.00 18.86
C SER A 304 12.05 -16.32 19.12
N GLU A 305 11.98 -17.22 18.14
CA GLU A 305 11.33 -18.53 18.26
C GLU A 305 12.20 -19.60 18.96
N GLN A 306 13.50 -19.34 19.17
CA GLN A 306 14.42 -20.26 19.86
C GLN A 306 14.33 -20.23 21.40
N LEU A 307 13.45 -19.40 21.98
CA LEU A 307 13.21 -19.41 23.42
C LEU A 307 12.42 -20.66 23.84
N PRO A 308 13.00 -21.60 24.62
CA PRO A 308 12.20 -22.64 25.25
C PRO A 308 11.34 -21.98 26.34
N SER A 309 10.05 -22.30 26.35
CA SER A 309 9.15 -21.99 27.47
C SER A 309 9.71 -22.54 28.79
N PRO A 310 9.64 -21.79 29.91
CA PRO A 310 10.03 -22.30 31.22
C PRO A 310 9.15 -23.46 31.70
#